data_AF-A0A958ABZ8-F1
#
_entry.id   AF-A0A958ABZ8-F1
#
_cell.length_a   1.000
_cell.length_b   1.000
_cell.length_c   1.000
_cell.angle_alpha   90.00
_cell.angle_beta   90.00
_cell.angle_gamma   90.00
#
_symmetry.space_group_name_H-M   'P 1'
#
loop_
_entity.id
_entity.type
_entity.pdbx_description
1 polymer ?
#
loop_
_entity_poly.entity_id
_entity_poly.type
_entity_poly.pdbx_seq_one_letter_code
_entity_poly.pdbx_strand_id
1 'polypeptide(L)' 'MSKIISIHSFRGGTGKSNTTANISAILAGQGLRVGVIDTDI' A
#
# COMPACT_ATOMS: atom_id res chain seq x y z
N MET A 1 4.48 -9.40 14.95
CA MET A 1 3.23 -9.77 14.26
C MET A 1 3.00 -8.77 13.13
N SER A 2 2.75 -9.25 11.92
CA SER A 2 2.53 -8.38 10.75
C SER A 2 1.13 -7.76 10.79
N LYS A 3 1.01 -6.51 10.32
CA LYS A 3 -0.29 -5.87 10.06
C LYS A 3 -0.62 -6.04 8.57
N ILE A 4 -1.87 -6.42 8.27
CA ILE A 4 -2.37 -6.50 6.90
C ILE A 4 -3.29 -5.30 6.68
N ILE A 5 -3.01 -4.51 5.65
CA ILE A 5 -3.73 -3.27 5.34
C ILE A 5 -4.24 -3.37 3.90
N SER A 6 -5.56 -3.30 3.73
CA SER A 6 -6.19 -3.23 2.41
C SER A 6 -6.45 -1.78 2.02
N ILE A 7 -6.10 -1.41 0.79
CA ILE A 7 -6.34 -0.08 0.23
C ILE A 7 -7.36 -0.23 -0.90
N HIS A 8 -8.56 0.28 -0.68
CA HIS A 8 -9.70 0.12 -1.58
C HIS A 8 -10.42 1.46 -1.84
N SER A 9 -11.13 1.54 -2.97
CA SER A 9 -12.00 2.65 -3.36
C SER A 9 -13.01 2.15 -4.38
N PHE A 10 -14.27 2.61 -4.28
CA PHE A 10 -15.36 2.24 -5.19
C PHE A 10 -15.21 2.81 -6.62
N ARG A 11 -14.13 3.52 -6.92
CA ARG A 11 -13.87 4.12 -8.23
C ARG A 11 -12.40 3.95 -8.64
N GLY A 12 -12.18 3.87 -9.95
CA GLY A 12 -10.86 4.01 -10.58
C GLY A 12 -10.33 5.45 -10.46
N GLY A 13 -9.02 5.63 -10.58
CA GLY A 13 -8.39 6.96 -10.60
C GLY A 13 -8.35 7.70 -9.25
N THR A 14 -8.66 7.03 -8.13
CA THR A 14 -8.67 7.62 -6.78
C THR A 14 -7.35 7.55 -6.03
N GLY A 15 -6.27 7.12 -6.72
CA GLY A 15 -4.92 7.13 -6.16
C GLY A 15 -4.55 5.95 -5.25
N LYS A 16 -5.34 4.86 -5.22
CA LYS A 16 -5.06 3.66 -4.41
C LYS A 16 -3.60 3.17 -4.53
N SER A 17 -3.12 2.94 -5.76
CA SER A 17 -1.77 2.44 -6.02
C SER A 17 -0.70 3.46 -5.63
N ASN A 18 -0.92 4.76 -5.87
CA ASN A 18 -0.02 5.82 -5.43
C ASN A 18 0.08 5.89 -3.91
N THR A 19 -1.05 5.82 -3.20
CA THR A 19 -1.09 5.80 -1.74
C THR A 19 -0.37 4.56 -1.19
N THR A 20 -0.61 3.40 -1.80
CA THR A 20 0.08 2.14 -1.44
C THR A 20 1.60 2.29 -1.57
N ALA A 21 2.09 2.75 -2.73
CA ALA A 21 3.51 2.91 -3.00
C ALA A 21 4.19 3.90 -2.04
N ASN A 22 3.59 5.06 -1.80
CA ASN A 22 4.17 6.10 -0.93
C ASN A 22 4.21 5.66 0.54
N ILE A 23 3.13 5.07 1.05
CA ILE A 23 3.11 4.57 2.44
C ILE A 23 4.15 3.46 2.60
N SER A 24 4.25 2.54 1.65
CA SER A 24 5.26 1.48 1.70
C SER A 24 6.69 2.03 1.71
N ALA A 25 6.99 3.04 0.87
CA ALA A 25 8.29 3.70 0.85
C ALA A 25 8.62 4.39 2.18
N ILE A 26 7.65 5.10 2.77
CA ILE A 26 7.82 5.77 4.07
C ILE A 26 8.08 4.75 5.18
N LEU A 27 7.27 3.69 5.27
CA LEU A 27 7.42 2.65 6.29
C LEU A 27 8.74 1.88 6.13
N ALA A 28 9.14 1.58 4.90
CA ALA A 28 10.44 0.97 4.63
C ALA A 28 11.59 1.90 5.04
N GLY A 29 11.48 3.21 4.76
CA GLY A 29 12.44 4.23 5.19
C GLY A 29 12.55 4.37 6.71
N GLN A 30 11.51 3.98 7.46
CA GLN A 30 11.52 3.89 8.92
C GLN A 30 12.11 2.56 9.45
N GLY A 31 12.65 1.71 8.58
CA GLY A 31 13.25 0.42 8.95
C GLY A 31 12.25 -0.72 9.13
N LEU A 32 10.97 -0.53 8.76
CA LEU A 32 9.97 -1.59 8.84
C LEU A 32 10.08 -2.53 7.64
N ARG A 33 9.83 -3.81 7.89
CA ARG A 33 9.67 -4.81 6.81
C ARG A 33 8.28 -4.66 6.21
N VAL A 34 8.22 -4.29 4.94
CA VAL A 34 6.96 -4.04 4.21
C VAL A 34 6.90 -4.94 2.98
N GLY A 35 5.74 -5.53 2.73
CA GLY A 35 5.42 -6.19 1.46
C GLY A 35 4.23 -5.50 0.82
N VAL A 36 4.27 -5.31 -0.50
CA VAL A 36 3.16 -4.81 -1.31
C VAL A 36 2.59 -5.96 -2.11
N ILE A 37 1.27 -6.11 -2.11
CA ILE A 37 0.55 -7.08 -2.93
C ILE A 37 -0.36 -6.27 -3.84
N ASP A 38 -0.14 -6.36 -5.14
CA ASP A 38 -1.04 -5.79 -6.14
C ASP A 38 -2.09 -6.84 -6.51
N THR A 39 -3.36 -6.48 -6.34
CA THR A 39 -4.51 -7.35 -6.60
C THR A 39 -5.46 -6.76 -7.64
N ASP A 40 -5.09 -5.65 -8.30
CA ASP A 40 -5.84 -5.17 -9.47
C ASP A 40 -5.63 -6.18 -10.62
N ILE A 41 -6.73 -6.63 -11.24
CA ILE A 41 -6.76 -7.48 -12.44
C ILE A 41 -6.97 -6.62 -13.68
#